data_AF-F4R5X6-F1
#
_entry.id   AF-F4R5X6-F1
#
_cell.length_a   1.000
_cell.length_b   1.000
_cell.length_c   1.000
_cell.angle_alpha   90.00
_cell.angle_beta   90.00
_cell.angle_gamma   90.00
#
_symmetry.space_group_name_H-M   'P 1'
#
loop_
_entity.id
_entity.type
_entity.pdbx_description
1 polymer ?
#
loop_
_entity_poly.entity_id
_entity_poly.type
_entity_poly.pdbx_seq_one_letter_code
_entity_poly.pdbx_strand_id
1 'polypeptide(L)'
;MTQIWTFAIKANSTLSRSEVLAKVFCWVDMQITELQHQVTKARQNLSVNSLPCGFFIIPIAPLETVPTFVSQASDLAKNSATLARSYLQVIGEMSHSYNWGMSCFVSEMQITTDPLTSPGWVKTYDFEHFWRDFIAHQSQVIDYLLKTDSLPQTCQQSYQPTVFNTPCLQEVNGKQVICSDLEQYVYWTMNPMTCSQDSLHPTTTMHQIIAQSLLPAVNY
;
A
#
# COMPACT_ATOMS: atom_id res chain seq x y z
N MET A 1 9.48 0.71 -7.22
CA MET A 1 9.56 1.17 -5.81
C MET A 1 10.62 0.44 -4.98
N THR A 2 10.61 -0.91 -4.83
CA THR A 2 11.64 -1.70 -4.11
C THR A 2 13.11 -1.33 -4.39
N GLN A 3 13.43 -0.99 -5.63
CA GLN A 3 14.77 -0.53 -6.01
C GLN A 3 15.13 0.87 -5.47
N ILE A 4 14.18 1.81 -5.43
CA ILE A 4 14.35 3.17 -4.88
C ILE A 4 14.75 3.07 -3.40
N TRP A 5 14.05 2.22 -2.65
CA TRP A 5 14.31 1.93 -1.23
C TRP A 5 15.69 1.32 -0.99
N THR A 6 16.01 0.30 -1.78
CA THR A 6 17.28 -0.42 -1.68
C THR A 6 18.45 0.50 -2.06
N PHE A 7 18.29 1.36 -3.06
CA PHE A 7 19.32 2.33 -3.47
C PHE A 7 19.53 3.43 -2.43
N ALA A 8 18.47 4.01 -1.87
CA ALA A 8 18.58 5.08 -0.88
C ALA A 8 19.31 4.63 0.41
N ILE A 9 19.08 3.37 0.83
CA ILE A 9 19.68 2.81 2.04
C ILE A 9 21.09 2.23 1.78
N LYS A 10 21.31 1.53 0.64
CA LYS A 10 22.63 0.94 0.33
C LYS A 10 23.68 1.95 -0.10
N ALA A 11 23.29 3.08 -0.69
CA ALA A 11 24.26 4.06 -1.16
C ALA A 11 24.99 4.81 -0.03
N ASN A 12 24.67 4.51 1.25
CA ASN A 12 24.72 5.57 2.23
C ASN A 12 25.20 5.26 3.64
N SER A 13 26.31 4.55 3.77
CA SER A 13 27.06 4.55 5.04
C SER A 13 27.78 5.89 5.32
N THR A 14 27.61 6.93 4.48
CA THR A 14 28.45 8.16 4.48
C THR A 14 27.72 9.51 4.36
N LEU A 15 26.49 9.61 3.87
CA LEU A 15 25.74 10.88 3.81
C LEU A 15 24.89 11.08 5.07
N SER A 16 24.57 12.34 5.36
CA SER A 16 23.65 12.72 6.42
C SER A 16 22.21 12.31 6.13
N ARG A 17 21.40 12.08 7.17
CA ARG A 17 19.95 11.77 7.04
C ARG A 17 19.21 12.81 6.19
N SER A 18 19.56 14.09 6.32
CA SER A 18 18.97 15.18 5.52
C SER A 18 19.22 15.04 4.03
N GLU A 19 20.41 14.60 3.62
CA GLU A 19 20.75 14.42 2.19
C GLU A 19 20.08 13.16 1.61
N VAL A 20 19.92 12.10 2.42
CA VAL A 20 19.10 10.94 2.05
C VAL A 20 17.70 11.41 1.72
N LEU A 21 17.05 12.09 2.68
CA LEU A 21 15.65 12.53 2.59
C LEU A 21 15.41 13.46 1.40
N ALA A 22 16.32 14.41 1.15
CA ALA A 22 16.17 15.33 0.00
C ALA A 22 16.16 14.60 -1.35
N LYS A 23 17.08 13.65 -1.57
CA LYS A 23 17.12 12.86 -2.82
C LYS A 23 15.90 11.96 -2.95
N VAL A 24 15.55 11.33 -1.85
CA VAL A 24 14.40 10.46 -1.72
C VAL A 24 13.09 11.17 -2.06
N PHE A 25 12.87 12.38 -1.52
CA PHE A 25 11.63 13.12 -1.76
C PHE A 25 11.54 13.62 -3.19
N CYS A 26 12.67 14.02 -3.80
CA CYS A 26 12.71 14.32 -5.24
C CYS A 26 12.25 13.12 -6.08
N TRP A 27 12.64 11.89 -5.73
CA TRP A 27 12.14 10.69 -6.42
C TRP A 27 10.66 10.43 -6.16
N VAL A 28 10.17 10.67 -4.94
CA VAL A 28 8.74 10.57 -4.61
C VAL A 28 7.93 11.54 -5.47
N ASP A 29 8.36 12.80 -5.57
CA ASP A 29 7.71 13.83 -6.39
C ASP A 29 7.64 13.43 -7.88
N MET A 30 8.71 12.83 -8.41
CA MET A 30 8.70 12.30 -9.78
C MET A 30 7.66 11.19 -9.97
N GLN A 31 7.51 10.29 -8.99
CA GLN A 31 6.49 9.23 -9.07
C GLN A 31 5.07 9.78 -8.95
N ILE A 32 4.84 10.80 -8.11
CA ILE A 32 3.55 11.50 -7.99
C ILE A 32 3.21 12.18 -9.32
N THR A 33 4.17 12.90 -9.90
CA THR A 33 4.01 13.61 -11.18
C THR A 33 3.68 12.64 -12.31
N GLU A 34 4.39 11.51 -12.38
CA GLU A 34 4.12 10.48 -13.39
C GLU A 34 2.73 9.86 -13.21
N LEU A 35 2.30 9.58 -11.97
CA LEU A 35 0.95 9.09 -11.72
C LEU A 35 -0.12 10.12 -12.15
N GLN A 36 0.07 11.38 -11.79
CA GLN A 36 -0.82 12.48 -12.21
C GLN A 36 -0.91 12.56 -13.74
N HIS A 37 0.23 12.43 -14.44
CA HIS A 37 0.27 12.40 -15.89
C HIS A 37 -0.52 11.22 -16.47
N GLN A 38 -0.34 10.02 -15.92
CA GLN A 38 -1.05 8.82 -16.38
C GLN A 38 -2.57 8.94 -16.20
N VAL A 39 -3.02 9.46 -15.06
CA VAL A 39 -4.45 9.70 -14.78
C VAL A 39 -5.01 10.75 -15.75
N THR A 40 -4.29 11.85 -15.95
CA THR A 40 -4.68 12.91 -16.90
C THR A 40 -4.83 12.35 -18.32
N LYS A 41 -3.84 11.57 -18.76
CA LYS A 41 -3.86 10.95 -20.09
C LYS A 41 -5.02 9.95 -20.25
N ALA A 42 -5.33 9.17 -19.22
CA ALA A 42 -6.46 8.25 -19.24
C ALA A 42 -7.79 9.02 -19.31
N ARG A 43 -7.93 10.11 -18.54
CA ARG A 43 -9.10 11.01 -18.57
C ARG A 43 -9.28 11.77 -19.88
N GLN A 44 -8.23 11.97 -20.66
CA GLN A 44 -8.31 12.62 -21.97
C GLN A 44 -8.47 11.60 -23.12
N ASN A 45 -8.39 10.31 -22.83
CA ASN A 45 -8.49 9.28 -23.85
C ASN A 45 -9.96 9.03 -24.24
N LEU A 46 -10.33 9.38 -25.48
CA LEU A 46 -11.70 9.21 -25.99
C LEU A 46 -12.20 7.76 -25.95
N SER A 47 -11.32 6.76 -26.05
CA SER A 47 -11.72 5.35 -25.96
C SER A 47 -12.08 4.97 -24.53
N VAL A 48 -11.34 5.49 -23.54
CA VAL A 48 -11.64 5.28 -22.11
C VAL A 48 -12.94 5.99 -21.73
N ASN A 49 -13.12 7.23 -22.20
CA ASN A 49 -14.33 8.02 -21.92
C ASN A 49 -15.50 7.75 -22.87
N SER A 50 -15.42 6.70 -23.70
CA SER A 50 -16.56 6.28 -24.52
C SER A 50 -17.74 5.82 -23.67
N LEU A 51 -17.48 5.50 -22.39
CA LEU A 51 -18.45 5.20 -21.35
C LEU A 51 -18.27 6.16 -20.17
N PRO A 52 -19.32 6.48 -19.40
CA PRO A 52 -19.16 7.15 -18.11
C PRO A 52 -18.28 6.31 -17.18
N CYS A 53 -17.06 6.78 -16.90
CA CYS A 53 -16.11 6.09 -16.04
C CYS A 53 -15.54 7.04 -14.98
N GLY A 54 -15.40 6.54 -13.75
CA GLY A 54 -14.64 7.20 -12.69
C GLY A 54 -13.27 6.57 -12.51
N PHE A 55 -12.33 7.34 -11.96
CA PHE A 55 -10.99 6.90 -11.62
C PHE A 55 -10.86 6.83 -10.10
N PHE A 56 -10.64 5.64 -9.57
CA PHE A 56 -10.35 5.45 -8.16
C PHE A 56 -8.87 5.12 -7.98
N ILE A 57 -8.14 5.96 -7.25
CA ILE A 57 -6.71 5.80 -7.02
C ILE A 57 -6.50 5.35 -5.57
N ILE A 58 -5.94 4.16 -5.41
CA ILE A 58 -5.67 3.58 -4.10
C ILE A 58 -4.25 3.98 -3.66
N PRO A 59 -4.08 4.67 -2.52
CA PRO A 59 -2.75 4.95 -1.98
C PRO A 59 -2.02 3.65 -1.62
N ILE A 60 -0.70 3.73 -1.49
CA ILE A 60 0.11 2.58 -1.07
C ILE A 60 -0.03 2.35 0.45
N ALA A 61 0.15 1.11 0.90
CA ALA A 61 0.23 0.80 2.32
C ALA A 61 1.40 1.57 2.99
N PRO A 62 1.33 1.87 4.29
CA PRO A 62 2.46 2.37 5.06
C PRO A 62 3.57 1.32 5.07
N LEU A 63 4.57 1.52 4.21
CA LEU A 63 5.54 0.48 3.84
C LEU A 63 6.44 0.08 5.01
N GLU A 64 6.58 0.94 6.03
CA GLU A 64 7.33 0.65 7.25
C GLU A 64 6.66 -0.40 8.14
N THR A 65 5.39 -0.73 7.88
CA THR A 65 4.64 -1.79 8.58
C THR A 65 4.69 -3.13 7.84
N VAL A 66 5.22 -3.16 6.62
CA VAL A 66 5.21 -4.35 5.76
C VAL A 66 6.42 -5.24 6.07
N PRO A 67 6.23 -6.55 6.31
CA PRO A 67 7.30 -7.46 6.78
C PRO A 67 8.55 -7.47 5.90
N THR A 68 8.41 -7.39 4.58
CA THR A 68 9.57 -7.32 3.68
C THR A 68 10.47 -6.14 3.98
N PHE A 69 9.91 -4.95 4.21
CA PHE A 69 10.70 -3.75 4.51
C PHE A 69 11.26 -3.78 5.93
N VAL A 70 10.55 -4.38 6.88
CA VAL A 70 11.05 -4.64 8.24
C VAL A 70 12.28 -5.56 8.21
N SER A 71 12.21 -6.68 7.48
CA SER A 71 13.34 -7.61 7.32
C SER A 71 14.52 -6.93 6.63
N GLN A 72 14.28 -6.27 5.49
CA GLN A 72 15.33 -5.57 4.75
C GLN A 72 16.01 -4.48 5.58
N ALA A 73 15.24 -3.72 6.36
CA ALA A 73 15.80 -2.71 7.26
C ALA A 73 16.70 -3.35 8.33
N SER A 74 16.29 -4.48 8.92
CA SER A 74 17.09 -5.23 9.89
C SER A 74 18.38 -5.78 9.28
N ASP A 75 18.28 -6.40 8.10
CA ASP A 75 19.43 -6.98 7.37
C ASP A 75 20.45 -5.90 6.98
N LEU A 76 19.97 -4.78 6.43
CA LEU A 76 20.81 -3.64 6.07
C LEU A 76 21.45 -2.98 7.30
N ALA A 77 20.75 -2.99 8.44
CA ALA A 77 21.27 -2.47 9.70
C ALA A 77 22.25 -3.43 10.39
N LYS A 78 22.53 -4.61 9.83
CA LYS A 78 23.35 -5.66 10.43
C LYS A 78 22.94 -5.94 11.88
N ASN A 79 21.62 -6.06 12.10
CA ASN A 79 20.98 -6.27 13.41
C ASN A 79 21.10 -5.11 14.42
N SER A 80 21.53 -3.91 14.00
CA SER A 80 21.42 -2.72 14.84
C SER A 80 19.97 -2.23 14.91
N ALA A 81 19.31 -2.47 16.05
CA ALA A 81 17.90 -2.09 16.25
C ALA A 81 17.65 -0.58 16.06
N THR A 82 18.58 0.27 16.51
CA THR A 82 18.49 1.73 16.35
C THR A 82 18.56 2.13 14.88
N LEU A 83 19.49 1.54 14.12
CA LEU A 83 19.66 1.85 12.70
C LEU A 83 18.50 1.29 11.85
N ALA A 84 18.03 0.08 12.15
CA ALA A 84 16.86 -0.52 11.50
C ALA A 84 15.61 0.36 11.70
N ARG A 85 15.41 0.88 12.92
CA ARG A 85 14.32 1.82 13.21
C ARG A 85 14.44 3.12 12.41
N SER A 86 15.65 3.66 12.26
CA SER A 86 15.88 4.85 11.42
C SER A 86 15.56 4.59 9.94
N TYR A 87 15.90 3.43 9.40
CA TYR A 87 15.52 3.06 8.03
C TYR A 87 14.01 2.94 7.86
N LEU A 88 13.32 2.32 8.83
CA LEU A 88 11.86 2.23 8.81
C LEU A 88 11.19 3.61 8.92
N GLN A 89 11.74 4.54 9.69
CA GLN A 89 11.24 5.92 9.72
C GLN A 89 11.32 6.59 8.35
N VAL A 90 12.45 6.47 7.66
CA VAL A 90 12.61 7.02 6.30
C VAL A 90 11.60 6.37 5.34
N ILE A 91 11.41 5.06 5.43
CA ILE A 91 10.42 4.34 4.60
C ILE A 91 9.00 4.86 4.85
N GLY A 92 8.64 5.07 6.12
CA GLY A 92 7.36 5.63 6.51
C GLY A 92 7.15 7.04 5.99
N GLU A 93 8.10 7.95 6.23
CA GLU A 93 8.08 9.33 5.74
C GLU A 93 7.89 9.41 4.21
N MET A 94 8.54 8.52 3.46
CA MET A 94 8.40 8.45 2.01
C MET A 94 7.03 7.94 1.55
N SER A 95 6.53 6.85 2.16
CA SER A 95 5.22 6.29 1.79
C SER A 95 4.09 7.28 2.12
N HIS A 96 4.21 7.97 3.25
CA HIS A 96 3.31 9.05 3.64
C HIS A 96 3.38 10.21 2.63
N SER A 97 4.58 10.69 2.29
CA SER A 97 4.77 11.77 1.31
C SER A 97 4.16 11.43 -0.06
N TYR A 98 4.35 10.19 -0.53
CA TYR A 98 3.73 9.71 -1.76
C TYR A 98 2.19 9.75 -1.71
N ASN A 99 1.60 9.20 -0.64
CA ASN A 99 0.16 9.18 -0.45
C ASN A 99 -0.43 10.59 -0.31
N TRP A 100 0.27 11.47 0.40
CA TRP A 100 -0.12 12.88 0.55
C TRP A 100 -0.13 13.61 -0.79
N GLY A 101 0.98 13.56 -1.54
CA GLY A 101 1.07 14.20 -2.85
C GLY A 101 0.05 13.65 -3.84
N MET A 102 -0.24 12.34 -3.76
CA MET A 102 -1.33 11.73 -4.54
C MET A 102 -2.70 12.30 -4.17
N SER A 103 -3.01 12.38 -2.88
CA SER A 103 -4.27 12.96 -2.38
C SER A 103 -4.44 14.43 -2.81
N CYS A 104 -3.35 15.20 -2.80
CA CYS A 104 -3.36 16.59 -3.27
C CYS A 104 -3.79 16.68 -4.74
N PHE A 105 -3.12 15.97 -5.67
CA PHE A 105 -3.50 16.09 -7.08
C PHE A 105 -4.88 15.51 -7.36
N VAL A 106 -5.33 14.47 -6.64
CA VAL A 106 -6.69 13.95 -6.76
C VAL A 106 -7.72 15.00 -6.37
N SER A 107 -7.48 15.71 -5.26
CA SER A 107 -8.35 16.81 -4.80
C SER A 107 -8.40 17.94 -5.82
N GLU A 108 -7.27 18.29 -6.44
CA GLU A 108 -7.20 19.25 -7.55
C GLU A 108 -8.00 18.78 -8.77
N MET A 109 -7.94 17.49 -9.09
CA MET A 109 -8.69 16.90 -10.21
C MET A 109 -10.21 16.84 -9.97
N GLN A 110 -10.65 16.79 -8.71
CA GLN A 110 -12.07 16.82 -8.35
C GLN A 110 -12.70 18.20 -8.54
N ILE A 111 -11.94 19.26 -8.25
CA ILE A 111 -12.42 20.65 -8.38
C ILE A 111 -12.31 21.19 -9.81
N THR A 112 -11.45 20.59 -10.64
CA THR A 112 -11.27 21.00 -12.04
C THR A 112 -12.30 20.31 -12.93
N THR A 113 -13.25 21.09 -13.43
CA THR A 113 -14.18 20.64 -14.48
C THR A 113 -13.44 20.62 -15.82
N ASP A 114 -13.05 19.43 -16.27
CA ASP A 114 -12.46 19.25 -17.60
C ASP A 114 -13.56 19.45 -18.66
N PRO A 115 -13.48 20.46 -19.54
CA PRO A 115 -14.62 20.89 -20.37
C PRO A 115 -14.97 19.94 -21.54
N LEU A 116 -14.28 18.79 -21.69
CA LEU A 116 -14.29 18.00 -22.93
C LEU A 116 -14.77 16.54 -22.81
N THR A 117 -15.07 16.02 -21.62
CA THR A 117 -15.52 14.63 -21.44
C THR A 117 -16.66 14.51 -20.44
N SER A 118 -17.51 13.49 -20.60
CA SER A 118 -18.58 13.14 -19.65
C SER A 118 -18.03 13.18 -18.22
N PRO A 119 -18.76 13.71 -17.21
CA PRO A 119 -18.24 13.99 -15.88
C PRO A 119 -17.87 12.69 -15.13
N GLY A 120 -16.67 12.19 -15.40
CA GLY A 120 -16.02 11.15 -14.64
C GLY A 120 -15.40 11.73 -13.37
N TRP A 121 -15.66 11.10 -12.23
CA TRP A 121 -15.03 11.49 -10.97
C TRP A 121 -13.60 10.94 -10.88
N VAL A 122 -12.73 11.64 -10.13
CA VAL A 122 -11.46 11.08 -9.63
C VAL A 122 -11.56 11.04 -8.12
N LYS A 123 -11.31 9.91 -7.48
CA LYS A 123 -11.42 9.74 -6.02
C LYS A 123 -10.25 8.95 -5.47
N THR A 124 -10.03 9.12 -4.18
CA THR A 124 -9.06 8.36 -3.41
C THR A 124 -9.64 8.04 -2.03
N TYR A 125 -8.87 7.32 -1.21
CA TYR A 125 -9.24 6.80 0.09
C TYR A 125 -8.08 6.99 1.05
N ASP A 126 -8.35 7.22 2.34
CA ASP A 126 -7.30 7.25 3.35
C ASP A 126 -6.86 5.82 3.72
N PHE A 127 -6.12 5.21 2.80
CA PHE A 127 -5.63 3.85 2.94
C PHE A 127 -4.58 3.71 4.04
N GLU A 128 -3.82 4.78 4.30
CA GLU A 128 -2.83 4.78 5.36
C GLU A 128 -3.49 4.67 6.73
N HIS A 129 -4.51 5.49 7.00
CA HIS A 129 -5.26 5.44 8.25
C HIS A 129 -5.94 4.08 8.44
N PHE A 130 -6.66 3.60 7.40
CA PHE A 130 -7.26 2.27 7.41
C PHE A 130 -6.25 1.17 7.76
N TRP A 131 -5.09 1.17 7.12
CA TRP A 131 -4.11 0.13 7.32
C TRP A 131 -3.55 0.15 8.74
N ARG A 132 -3.22 1.34 9.27
CA ARG A 132 -2.72 1.51 10.64
C ARG A 132 -3.76 1.06 11.66
N ASP A 133 -5.02 1.46 11.48
CA ASP A 133 -6.12 1.06 12.35
C ASP A 133 -6.37 -0.44 12.27
N PHE A 134 -6.26 -1.05 11.09
CA PHE A 134 -6.39 -2.50 10.95
C PHE A 134 -5.31 -3.26 11.71
N ILE A 135 -4.05 -2.85 11.59
CA ILE A 135 -2.92 -3.46 12.30
C ILE A 135 -3.04 -3.25 13.82
N ALA A 136 -3.49 -2.08 14.27
CA ALA A 136 -3.58 -1.75 15.70
C ALA A 136 -4.85 -2.29 16.38
N HIS A 137 -5.98 -2.33 15.66
CA HIS A 137 -7.33 -2.49 16.20
C HIS A 137 -8.20 -3.42 15.34
N GLN A 138 -7.64 -4.53 14.83
CA GLN A 138 -8.28 -5.47 13.89
C GLN A 138 -9.76 -5.75 14.19
N SER A 139 -10.09 -6.05 15.45
CA SER A 139 -11.42 -6.52 15.85
C SER A 139 -12.44 -5.42 15.72
N GLN A 140 -12.05 -4.18 16.00
CA GLN A 140 -12.90 -3.01 15.86
C GLN A 140 -13.16 -2.69 14.39
N VAL A 141 -12.14 -2.79 13.53
CA VAL A 141 -12.29 -2.56 12.08
C VAL A 141 -13.19 -3.63 11.45
N ILE A 142 -12.99 -4.90 11.81
CA ILE A 142 -13.83 -6.01 11.32
C ILE A 142 -15.27 -5.84 11.82
N ASP A 143 -15.48 -5.56 13.10
CA ASP A 143 -16.82 -5.31 13.65
C ASP A 143 -17.53 -4.14 12.96
N TYR A 144 -16.79 -3.08 12.60
CA TYR A 144 -17.32 -1.95 11.86
C TYR A 144 -17.74 -2.35 10.43
N LEU A 145 -16.90 -3.08 9.70
CA LEU A 145 -17.22 -3.59 8.37
C LEU A 145 -18.42 -4.55 8.40
N LEU A 146 -18.52 -5.39 9.44
CA LEU A 146 -19.66 -6.28 9.64
C LEU A 146 -20.97 -5.54 9.89
N LYS A 147 -20.95 -4.41 10.61
CA LYS A 147 -22.14 -3.60 10.92
C LYS A 147 -22.65 -2.76 9.76
N THR A 148 -21.82 -2.51 8.76
CA THR A 148 -22.17 -1.63 7.63
C THR A 148 -22.81 -2.38 6.45
N ASP A 149 -23.26 -3.62 6.65
CA ASP A 149 -23.80 -4.53 5.60
C ASP A 149 -22.87 -4.70 4.38
N SER A 150 -21.58 -4.35 4.52
CA SER A 150 -20.59 -4.42 3.46
C SER A 150 -19.96 -5.82 3.34
N LEU A 151 -20.26 -6.72 4.28
CA LEU A 151 -19.83 -8.12 4.31
C LEU A 151 -21.00 -9.09 4.08
N PRO A 152 -20.98 -9.93 3.03
CA PRO A 152 -21.93 -11.04 2.89
C PRO A 152 -21.90 -11.95 4.12
N GLN A 153 -23.06 -12.40 4.62
CA GLN A 153 -23.17 -13.25 5.82
C GLN A 153 -22.34 -14.55 5.75
N THR A 154 -22.09 -15.07 4.55
CA THR A 154 -21.23 -16.25 4.32
C THR A 154 -19.74 -16.00 4.55
N CYS A 155 -19.34 -14.74 4.70
CA CYS A 155 -17.96 -14.29 4.91
C CYS A 155 -17.70 -13.84 6.37
N GLN A 156 -18.61 -14.09 7.32
CA GLN A 156 -18.49 -13.47 8.66
C GLN A 156 -17.67 -14.29 9.67
N GLN A 157 -17.42 -15.58 9.41
CA GLN A 157 -16.76 -16.48 10.36
C GLN A 157 -15.27 -16.75 10.07
N SER A 158 -14.76 -16.31 8.92
CA SER A 158 -13.39 -16.60 8.43
C SER A 158 -12.44 -15.40 8.34
N TYR A 159 -12.84 -14.19 8.74
CA TYR A 159 -12.13 -12.95 8.40
C TYR A 159 -11.41 -12.30 9.59
N GLN A 160 -10.75 -13.08 10.44
CA GLN A 160 -9.95 -12.52 11.53
C GLN A 160 -8.47 -12.86 11.34
N PRO A 161 -7.76 -12.18 10.42
CA PRO A 161 -6.33 -12.37 10.30
C PRO A 161 -5.64 -11.88 11.56
N THR A 162 -5.07 -12.80 12.33
CA THR A 162 -4.37 -12.53 13.60
C THR A 162 -2.85 -12.46 13.46
N VAL A 163 -2.31 -12.78 12.28
CA VAL A 163 -0.87 -12.85 12.02
C VAL A 163 -0.46 -11.74 11.03
N PHE A 164 0.28 -10.76 11.57
CA PHE A 164 0.58 -9.49 10.88
C PHE A 164 2.04 -9.30 10.50
N ASN A 165 2.96 -9.88 11.26
CA ASN A 165 4.39 -9.65 11.10
C ASN A 165 5.08 -10.74 10.28
N THR A 166 4.31 -11.73 9.86
CA THR A 166 4.81 -12.99 9.34
C THR A 166 3.95 -13.38 8.14
N PRO A 167 4.52 -13.71 6.98
CA PRO A 167 3.73 -14.17 5.84
C PRO A 167 3.30 -15.63 6.01
N CYS A 168 2.22 -16.04 5.33
CA CYS A 168 1.77 -17.42 5.35
C CYS A 168 2.73 -18.38 4.65
N LEU A 169 3.32 -17.97 3.52
CA LEU A 169 4.34 -18.75 2.80
C LEU A 169 5.74 -18.26 3.20
N GLN A 170 6.60 -19.18 3.65
CA GLN A 170 7.94 -18.87 4.18
C GLN A 170 8.98 -19.85 3.65
N GLU A 171 10.26 -19.46 3.66
CA GLU A 171 11.37 -20.43 3.60
C GLU A 171 11.84 -20.78 5.00
N VAL A 172 11.85 -22.07 5.32
CA VAL A 172 12.47 -22.59 6.54
C VAL A 172 13.51 -23.62 6.10
N ASN A 173 14.79 -23.31 6.33
CA ASN A 173 15.92 -24.18 5.99
C ASN A 173 15.95 -24.62 4.51
N GLY A 174 15.75 -23.68 3.58
CA GLY A 174 15.76 -23.99 2.14
C GLY A 174 14.50 -24.68 1.62
N LYS A 175 13.47 -24.84 2.46
CA LYS A 175 12.18 -25.44 2.08
C LYS A 175 11.05 -24.44 2.24
N GLN A 176 10.16 -24.42 1.25
CA GLN A 176 8.92 -23.66 1.36
C GLN A 176 7.97 -24.33 2.36
N VAL A 177 7.48 -23.55 3.31
CA VAL A 177 6.48 -23.93 4.30
C VAL A 177 5.29 -23.00 4.13
N ILE A 178 4.11 -23.57 3.96
CA ILE A 178 2.83 -22.85 3.91
C ILE A 178 2.17 -22.99 5.28
N CYS A 179 1.61 -21.90 5.77
CA CYS A 179 0.84 -21.90 7.02
C CYS A 179 -0.38 -22.84 6.91
N SER A 180 -0.86 -23.35 8.05
CA SER A 180 -2.01 -24.26 8.09
C SER A 180 -3.35 -23.58 7.87
N ASP A 181 -3.42 -22.25 8.09
CA ASP A 181 -4.65 -21.47 8.00
C ASP A 181 -4.35 -20.11 7.36
N LEU A 182 -4.58 -20.00 6.04
CA LEU A 182 -4.28 -18.81 5.26
C LEU A 182 -5.10 -17.58 5.72
N GLU A 183 -6.31 -17.81 6.23
CA GLU A 183 -7.24 -16.75 6.60
C GLU A 183 -6.78 -15.96 7.83
N GLN A 184 -5.88 -16.56 8.63
CA GLN A 184 -5.26 -15.92 9.78
C GLN A 184 -4.13 -14.93 9.42
N TYR A 185 -3.69 -14.88 8.16
CA TYR A 185 -2.51 -14.11 7.77
C TYR A 185 -2.88 -12.87 6.96
N VAL A 186 -2.21 -11.75 7.25
CA VAL A 186 -2.33 -10.53 6.44
C VAL A 186 -1.51 -10.62 5.17
N TYR A 187 -0.34 -11.24 5.23
CA TYR A 187 0.62 -11.25 4.12
C TYR A 187 0.80 -12.65 3.50
N TRP A 188 0.93 -12.66 2.19
CA TRP A 188 1.32 -13.77 1.34
C TRP A 188 2.69 -13.49 0.73
N THR A 189 3.46 -14.54 0.41
CA THR A 189 4.81 -14.42 -0.13
C THR A 189 4.92 -15.30 -1.36
N MET A 190 4.55 -14.78 -2.53
CA MET A 190 4.92 -15.41 -3.78
C MET A 190 4.80 -14.40 -4.90
N ASN A 191 5.93 -14.07 -5.52
CA ASN A 191 5.92 -13.42 -6.82
C ASN A 191 5.66 -14.49 -7.89
N PRO A 192 4.50 -14.48 -8.57
CA PRO A 192 4.17 -15.52 -9.55
C PRO A 192 5.04 -15.47 -10.81
N MET A 193 5.78 -14.38 -11.04
CA MET A 193 6.65 -14.22 -12.21
C MET A 193 8.11 -14.61 -11.96
N THR A 194 8.58 -14.48 -10.72
CA THR A 194 10.01 -14.70 -10.38
C THR A 194 10.23 -15.84 -9.39
N CYS A 195 9.17 -16.44 -8.84
CA CYS A 195 9.25 -17.39 -7.73
C CYS A 195 10.08 -16.85 -6.54
N SER A 196 10.22 -15.53 -6.43
CA SER A 196 10.95 -14.89 -5.34
C SER A 196 10.00 -14.52 -4.22
N GLN A 197 10.50 -14.61 -2.99
CA GLN A 197 9.75 -14.25 -1.80
C GLN A 197 9.57 -12.73 -1.68
N ASP A 198 8.34 -12.26 -1.80
CA ASP A 198 7.91 -10.93 -1.40
C ASP A 198 6.76 -11.01 -0.40
N SER A 199 7.08 -10.92 0.90
CA SER A 199 6.11 -10.69 2.00
C SER A 199 5.47 -9.28 1.95
N LEU A 200 5.20 -8.82 0.73
CA LEU A 200 4.65 -7.53 0.34
C LEU A 200 3.14 -7.66 0.07
N HIS A 201 2.72 -8.79 -0.48
CA HIS A 201 1.38 -8.96 -1.00
C HIS A 201 0.40 -9.34 0.11
N PRO A 202 -0.77 -8.72 0.20
CA PRO A 202 -1.81 -9.18 1.10
C PRO A 202 -2.34 -10.57 0.72
N THR A 203 -2.87 -11.32 1.68
CA THR A 203 -3.64 -12.55 1.41
C THR A 203 -4.97 -12.22 0.72
N THR A 204 -5.64 -13.24 0.16
CA THR A 204 -6.99 -13.09 -0.39
C THR A 204 -7.97 -12.51 0.65
N THR A 205 -7.90 -12.99 1.89
CA THR A 205 -8.70 -12.48 3.01
C THR A 205 -8.46 -11.00 3.24
N MET A 206 -7.20 -10.56 3.29
CA MET A 206 -6.90 -9.14 3.45
C MET A 206 -7.35 -8.31 2.24
N HIS A 207 -7.20 -8.83 1.02
CA HIS A 207 -7.73 -8.16 -0.18
C HIS A 207 -9.24 -7.95 -0.16
N GLN A 208 -10.00 -8.90 0.39
CA GLN A 208 -11.44 -8.78 0.55
C GLN A 208 -11.81 -7.72 1.60
N ILE A 209 -11.08 -7.66 2.73
CA ILE A 209 -11.25 -6.61 3.74
C ILE A 209 -10.96 -5.22 3.15
N ILE A 210 -9.88 -5.09 2.38
CA ILE A 210 -9.55 -3.86 1.66
C ILE A 210 -10.68 -3.49 0.69
N ALA A 211 -11.13 -4.43 -0.14
CA ALA A 211 -12.19 -4.14 -1.11
C ALA A 211 -13.46 -3.59 -0.44
N GLN A 212 -13.82 -4.13 0.72
CA GLN A 212 -14.98 -3.68 1.50
C GLN A 212 -14.77 -2.30 2.12
N SER A 213 -13.57 -2.03 2.64
CA SER A 213 -13.25 -0.70 3.20
C SER A 213 -13.28 0.40 2.14
N LEU A 214 -13.08 0.05 0.86
CA LEU A 214 -13.16 0.98 -0.27
C LEU A 214 -14.60 1.25 -0.75
N LEU A 215 -15.56 0.35 -0.51
CA LEU A 215 -16.93 0.49 -1.05
C LEU A 215 -17.60 1.83 -0.70
N PRO A 216 -17.51 2.35 0.55
CA PRO A 216 -18.06 3.67 0.86
C PRO A 216 -17.40 4.78 0.03
N ALA A 217 -16.08 4.72 -0.21
CA ALA A 217 -15.38 5.76 -0.96
C ALA A 217 -15.72 5.76 -2.48
N VAL A 218 -16.24 4.65 -3.00
CA VAL A 218 -16.64 4.53 -4.42
C VAL A 218 -18.11 4.90 -4.64
N ASN A 219 -19.01 4.49 -3.73
CA ASN A 219 -20.46 4.59 -3.91
C ASN A 219 -21.08 5.96 -3.56
N TYR A 220 -20.33 6.85 -2.91
CA TYR A 220 -20.69 8.27 -2.67
C TYR A 220 -19.79 9.14 -3.53
#